data_AF-A0A0N4WH98-F1
#
_entry.id   AF-A0A0N4WH98-F1
#
_cell.length_a   1.000
_cell.length_b   1.000
_cell.length_c   1.000
_cell.angle_alpha   90.00
_cell.angle_beta   90.00
_cell.angle_gamma   90.00
#
_symmetry.space_group_name_H-M   'P 1'
#
loop_
_entity.id
_entity.type
_entity.pdbx_description
1 polymer ?
#
loop_
_entity_poly.entity_id
_entity_poly.type
_entity_poly.pdbx_seq_one_letter_code
_entity_poly.pdbx_strand_id
1 'polypeptide(L)'
;MFGLRLNVKTTEYLTIDPSVPGSVKINGTKLTWTTTFEYLGSAIASDGSLVFETNSRVNAAWLKWRSMTGVLCDKNMPERLKSKIYRTDPTGRNSRR
;
A
#
# COMPACT_ATOMS: atom_id res chain seq x y z
N MET A 1 7.63 36.04 0.71
CA MET A 1 6.44 35.33 1.24
C MET A 1 6.35 34.00 0.53
N PHE A 2 6.65 32.89 1.21
CA PHE A 2 6.51 31.55 0.62
C PHE A 2 5.11 31.04 0.94
N GLY A 3 4.32 30.77 -0.09
CA GLY A 3 3.00 30.16 0.05
C GLY A 3 2.97 28.82 -0.68
N LEU A 4 2.35 27.82 -0.07
CA LEU A 4 2.07 26.54 -0.73
C LEU A 4 0.90 26.75 -1.70
N ARG A 5 1.04 26.24 -2.93
CA ARG A 5 -0.01 26.25 -3.95
C ARG A 5 -0.52 24.84 -4.18
N LEU A 6 -1.81 24.63 -3.99
CA LEU A 6 -2.46 23.35 -4.25
C LEU A 6 -2.59 23.10 -5.76
N ASN A 7 -2.26 21.88 -6.21
CA ASN A 7 -2.50 21.44 -7.58
C ASN A 7 -3.89 20.80 -7.70
N VAL A 8 -4.88 21.63 -7.98
CA VAL A 8 -6.30 21.23 -8.10
C VAL A 8 -6.51 20.14 -9.16
N LYS A 9 -5.68 20.06 -10.21
CA LYS A 9 -5.82 19.05 -11.27
C LYS A 9 -5.45 17.64 -10.81
N THR A 10 -4.58 17.51 -9.80
CA THR A 10 -4.09 16.23 -9.30
C THR A 10 -4.64 15.90 -7.92
N THR A 11 -5.33 16.83 -7.28
CA THR A 11 -5.94 16.63 -5.96
C THR A 11 -7.30 15.97 -6.13
N GLU A 12 -7.45 14.81 -5.53
CA GLU A 12 -8.72 14.09 -5.40
C GLU A 12 -9.19 14.15 -3.95
N TYR A 13 -10.46 13.83 -3.71
CA TYR A 13 -10.98 13.71 -2.35
C TYR A 13 -11.79 12.42 -2.17
N LEU A 14 -11.80 11.94 -0.94
CA LEU A 14 -12.58 10.79 -0.50
C LEU A 14 -13.32 11.18 0.78
N THR A 15 -14.58 10.78 0.89
CA THR A 15 -15.38 10.89 2.12
C THR A 15 -15.78 9.50 2.57
N ILE A 16 -15.71 9.26 3.88
CA ILE A 16 -16.13 8.00 4.51
C ILE A 16 -17.63 8.05 4.85
N ASP A 17 -18.18 9.26 4.99
CA ASP A 17 -19.57 9.45 5.39
C ASP A 17 -20.50 9.58 4.14
N PRO A 18 -21.51 8.71 3.99
CA PRO A 18 -22.52 8.80 2.92
C PRO A 18 -23.49 9.97 3.08
N SER A 19 -23.56 10.60 4.26
CA SER A 19 -24.46 11.71 4.58
C SER A 19 -24.08 13.05 3.92
N VAL A 20 -22.88 13.14 3.33
CA VAL A 20 -22.39 14.37 2.71
C VAL A 20 -22.38 14.25 1.19
N PRO A 21 -23.49 14.58 0.49
CA PRO A 21 -23.46 14.80 -0.95
C PRO A 21 -22.87 16.19 -1.24
N GLY A 22 -21.62 16.40 -0.83
CA GLY A 22 -20.88 17.64 -0.97
C GLY A 22 -19.91 17.54 -2.12
N SER A 23 -20.24 18.15 -3.26
CA SER A 23 -19.26 18.45 -4.29
C SER A 23 -18.20 19.40 -3.70
N VAL A 24 -17.01 18.89 -3.37
CA VAL A 24 -15.91 19.75 -2.89
C VAL A 24 -15.41 20.61 -4.04
N LYS A 25 -15.39 21.94 -3.83
CA LYS A 25 -14.90 22.91 -4.80
C LYS A 25 -13.76 23.74 -4.19
N ILE A 26 -12.68 23.91 -4.94
CA ILE A 26 -11.56 24.78 -4.58
C ILE A 26 -11.45 25.85 -5.67
N ASN A 27 -11.56 27.13 -5.29
CA ASN A 27 -11.55 28.26 -6.22
C ASN A 27 -12.52 28.10 -7.40
N GLY A 28 -13.73 27.60 -7.13
CA GLY A 28 -14.76 27.33 -8.15
C GLY A 28 -14.55 26.08 -9.00
N THR A 29 -13.39 25.41 -8.90
CA THR A 29 -13.11 24.14 -9.59
C THR A 29 -13.55 22.97 -8.73
N LYS A 30 -14.33 22.05 -9.30
CA LYS A 30 -14.79 20.84 -8.61
C LYS A 30 -13.65 19.81 -8.56
N LEU A 31 -13.39 19.26 -7.38
CA LEU A 31 -12.45 18.16 -7.22
C LEU A 31 -13.08 16.84 -7.67
N THR A 32 -12.24 15.91 -8.14
CA THR A 32 -12.66 14.54 -8.44
C THR A 32 -12.84 13.76 -7.15
N TRP A 33 -13.97 13.05 -7.04
CA TRP A 33 -14.22 12.13 -5.94
C TRP A 33 -13.69 10.74 -6.31
N THR A 34 -13.10 10.04 -5.34
CA THR A 34 -12.64 8.66 -5.49
C THR A 34 -13.18 7.76 -4.40
N THR A 35 -13.37 6.48 -4.73
CA THR A 35 -13.76 5.40 -3.81
C THR A 35 -12.58 4.80 -3.07
N THR A 36 -11.36 4.97 -3.60
CA THR A 36 -10.14 4.45 -2.99
C THR A 36 -9.04 5.48 -3.14
N PHE A 37 -8.35 5.78 -2.05
CA PHE A 37 -7.31 6.80 -2.00
C PHE A 37 -6.02 6.21 -1.41
N GLU A 38 -4.90 6.41 -2.08
CA GLU A 38 -3.59 6.03 -1.54
C GLU A 38 -3.00 7.17 -0.71
N TYR A 39 -2.84 6.92 0.58
CA TYR A 39 -2.26 7.85 1.52
C TYR A 39 -1.04 7.23 2.19
N LEU A 40 0.13 7.83 1.97
CA LEU A 40 1.41 7.38 2.54
C LEU A 40 1.72 5.89 2.28
N GLY A 41 1.30 5.36 1.12
CA GLY A 41 1.49 3.95 0.74
C GLY A 41 0.43 2.99 1.31
N SER A 42 -0.60 3.50 1.96
CA SER A 42 -1.76 2.73 2.43
C SER A 42 -3.01 3.13 1.66
N ALA A 43 -3.77 2.15 1.20
CA ALA A 43 -5.01 2.40 0.46
C ALA A 43 -6.21 2.47 1.43
N ILE A 44 -6.98 3.55 1.34
CA ILE A 44 -8.16 3.83 2.16
C ILE A 44 -9.40 3.76 1.27
N ALA A 45 -10.40 2.98 1.66
CA ALA A 45 -11.66 2.87 0.93
C ALA A 45 -12.76 3.76 1.54
N SER A 46 -13.66 4.26 0.69
CA SER A 46 -14.76 5.16 1.10
C SER A 46 -15.81 4.48 1.97
N ASP A 47 -15.93 3.15 1.91
CA ASP A 47 -16.79 2.35 2.79
C ASP A 47 -16.11 2.01 4.14
N GLY A 48 -14.90 2.54 4.38
CA GLY A 48 -14.09 2.21 5.55
C GLY A 48 -13.48 0.80 5.52
N SER A 49 -13.61 0.07 4.41
CA SER A 49 -13.09 -1.29 4.27
C SER A 49 -11.58 -1.31 4.17
N LEU A 50 -10.96 -2.21 4.94
CA LEU A 50 -9.53 -2.52 4.86
C LEU A 50 -9.25 -3.70 3.91
N VAL A 51 -10.28 -4.27 3.27
CA VAL A 51 -10.15 -5.50 2.47
C VAL A 51 -9.16 -5.33 1.33
N PHE A 52 -9.18 -4.18 0.65
CA PHE A 52 -8.26 -3.92 -0.46
C PHE A 52 -6.79 -3.85 -0.01
N GLU A 53 -6.52 -3.12 1.07
CA GLU A 53 -5.16 -2.99 1.61
C GLU A 53 -4.64 -4.31 2.18
N THR A 54 -5.47 -5.02 2.95
CA THR A 54 -5.11 -6.32 3.52
C THR A 54 -4.81 -7.34 2.43
N ASN A 55 -5.67 -7.44 1.40
CA ASN A 55 -5.45 -8.34 0.29
C ASN A 55 -4.18 -7.98 -0.50
N SER A 56 -3.91 -6.69 -0.70
CA SER A 56 -2.68 -6.23 -1.36
C SER A 56 -1.43 -6.63 -0.59
N ARG A 57 -1.42 -6.46 0.74
CA ARG A 57 -0.29 -6.87 1.60
C ARG A 57 -0.10 -8.38 1.65
N VAL A 58 -1.19 -9.15 1.75
CA VAL A 58 -1.15 -10.62 1.71
C VAL A 58 -0.59 -11.09 0.37
N ASN A 59 -1.06 -10.53 -0.74
CA ASN A 59 -0.55 -10.86 -2.07
C ASN A 59 0.93 -10.51 -2.23
N ALA A 60 1.37 -9.35 -1.76
CA ALA A 60 2.78 -8.97 -1.79
C ALA A 60 3.66 -9.93 -0.98
N ALA A 61 3.23 -10.30 0.24
CA ALA A 61 3.92 -11.27 1.07
C ALA A 61 3.96 -12.66 0.40
N TRP A 62 2.85 -13.07 -0.20
CA TRP A 62 2.72 -14.35 -0.89
C TRP A 62 3.58 -14.45 -2.16
N LEU A 63 3.64 -13.38 -2.97
CA LEU A 63 4.53 -13.31 -4.13
C LEU A 63 5.99 -13.38 -3.72
N LYS A 64 6.37 -12.68 -2.64
CA LYS A 64 7.73 -12.74 -2.10
C LYS A 64 8.08 -14.12 -1.56
N TRP A 65 7.15 -14.77 -0.85
CA TRP A 65 7.29 -16.17 -0.44
C TRP A 65 7.53 -17.09 -1.65
N ARG A 66 6.68 -17.00 -2.69
CA ARG A 66 6.83 -17.81 -3.91
C ARG A 66 8.18 -17.61 -4.59
N SER A 67 8.66 -16.37 -4.67
CA SER A 67 9.99 -16.07 -5.21
C SER A 67 11.10 -16.76 -4.42
N MET A 68 10.99 -16.82 -3.09
CA MET A 68 11.99 -17.49 -2.24
C MET A 68 11.89 -19.01 -2.28
N THR A 69 10.69 -19.58 -2.45
CA THR A 69 10.52 -21.04 -2.41
C THR A 69 11.36 -21.77 -3.46
N GLY A 70 11.49 -21.24 -4.69
CA GLY A 70 12.35 -21.83 -5.71
C GLY A 70 13.83 -21.92 -5.29
N VAL A 71 14.33 -20.87 -4.63
CA VAL A 71 15.70 -20.81 -4.10
C VAL A 71 15.87 -21.79 -2.93
N LEU A 72 14.89 -21.86 -2.03
CA LEU A 72 14.94 -22.76 -0.87
C LEU A 72 14.78 -24.24 -1.27
N CYS A 73 14.06 -24.53 -2.34
CA CYS A 73 13.86 -25.88 -2.87
C CYS A 73 15.04 -26.39 -3.72
N ASP A 74 16.02 -25.55 -4.07
CA ASP A 74 17.18 -25.99 -4.85
C ASP A 74 18.04 -26.97 -4.05
N LYS A 75 18.18 -28.20 -4.57
CA LYS A 75 19.00 -29.26 -3.96
C LYS A 75 20.50 -28.94 -3.95
N ASN A 76 20.97 -28.06 -4.85
CA ASN A 76 22.38 -27.70 -4.96
C ASN A 76 22.76 -26.57 -3.98
N MET A 77 21.78 -25.92 -3.36
CA MET A 77 22.03 -24.83 -2.43
C MET A 77 22.41 -25.36 -1.04
N PRO A 78 23.54 -24.90 -0.45
CA PRO A 78 23.92 -25.26 0.91
C PRO A 78 22.87 -24.89 1.96
N GLU A 79 22.62 -25.79 2.91
CA GLU A 79 21.61 -25.64 3.96
C GLU A 79 21.85 -24.40 4.85
N ARG A 80 23.12 -24.04 5.09
CA ARG A 80 23.50 -22.82 5.81
C ARG A 80 23.03 -21.54 5.10
N LEU A 81 22.94 -21.55 3.77
CA LEU A 81 22.45 -20.40 3.01
C LEU A 81 20.91 -20.38 3.03
N LYS A 82 20.26 -21.54 2.90
CA LYS A 82 18.79 -21.67 3.04
C LYS A 82 18.30 -21.17 4.39
N SER A 83 18.96 -21.57 5.48
CA SER A 83 18.61 -21.13 6.84
C SER A 83 18.78 -19.62 7.05
N LYS A 84 19.80 -18.99 6.44
CA LYS A 84 19.95 -17.53 6.45
C LYS A 84 18.81 -16.83 5.71
N ILE A 85 18.46 -17.32 4.51
CA ILE A 85 17.40 -16.75 3.67
C ILE A 85 16.02 -16.92 4.31
N TYR A 86 15.77 -18.06 4.94
CA TYR A 86 14.53 -18.31 5.68
C TYR A 86 14.37 -17.37 6.89
N ARG A 87 15.47 -17.06 7.60
CA ARG A 87 15.46 -16.15 8.75
C ARG A 87 15.35 -14.68 8.37
N THR A 88 15.77 -14.29 7.16
CA THR A 88 15.46 -12.95 6.64
C THR A 88 13.97 -12.86 6.39
N ASP A 89 13.28 -12.11 7.25
CA ASP A 89 11.84 -11.91 7.22
C ASP A 89 11.34 -11.57 5.80
N PRO A 90 10.36 -12.32 5.25
CA PRO A 90 9.71 -11.99 4.00
C PRO A 90 9.14 -10.57 3.98
N THR A 91 8.90 -9.93 5.13
CA THR A 91 8.40 -8.55 5.22
C THR A 91 9.50 -7.48 5.22
N GLY A 92 10.78 -7.85 5.18
CA GLY A 92 11.88 -6.88 5.02
C GLY A 92 12.22 -6.07 6.26
N ARG A 93 11.78 -6.47 7.46
CA ARG A 93 12.35 -5.93 8.71
C ARG A 93 13.62 -6.69 9.04
N ASN A 94 14.75 -5.99 8.92
CA ASN A 94 16.05 -6.47 9.36
C ASN A 94 16.05 -6.54 10.90
N SER A 95 15.73 -7.71 11.46
CA SER A 95 15.83 -8.00 12.88
C SER A 95 17.31 -8.25 13.25
N ARG A 96 18.10 -7.17 13.23
CA ARG A 96 19.31 -7.06 14.03
C ARG A 96 18.99 -6.13 15.20
N ARG A 97 18.58 -6.73 16.32
CA ARG A 97 18.97 -6.28 17.65
C ARG A 97 19.87 -7.37 18.22
#